data_AF-A0A8H7J3C9-F1
#
_entry.id   AF-A0A8H7J3C9-F1
#
_cell.length_a   1.000
_cell.length_b   1.000
_cell.length_c   1.000
_cell.angle_alpha   90.00
_cell.angle_beta   90.00
_cell.angle_gamma   90.00
#
_symmetry.space_group_name_H-M   'P 1'
#
loop_
_entity.id
_entity.type
_entity.pdbx_description
1 polymer ?
#
loop_
_entity_poly.entity_id
_entity_poly.type
_entity_poly.pdbx_seq_one_letter_code
_entity_poly.pdbx_strand_id
1 'polypeptide(L)'
;MDATDQSNLLSSITLMKELKSLIKNEAQALFSIQHPTNHGYDVILSKTHGGAGYEYEARLIVYTARSAGERYSEWMLLLVNPCLCESPVDAMADLLEGVYERAGRMVEGVKKGNVFRGGVE
;
A
#
# COMPACT_ATOMS: atom_id res chain seq x y z
N MET A 1 -23.06 -13.47 -21.41
CA MET A 1 -21.64 -13.46 -21.05
C MET A 1 -21.04 -14.66 -21.74
N ASP A 2 -20.18 -14.42 -22.74
CA ASP A 2 -19.56 -15.50 -23.48
C ASP A 2 -18.36 -16.08 -22.72
N ALA A 3 -17.79 -17.18 -23.23
CA ALA A 3 -16.66 -17.85 -22.59
C ALA A 3 -15.40 -16.95 -22.52
N THR A 4 -15.26 -16.00 -23.44
CA THR A 4 -14.13 -15.06 -23.50
C THR A 4 -14.27 -14.00 -22.42
N ASP A 5 -15.47 -13.43 -22.24
CA ASP A 5 -15.78 -12.50 -21.15
C ASP A 5 -15.50 -13.12 -19.77
N GLN A 6 -15.86 -14.40 -19.60
CA GLN A 6 -15.63 -15.13 -18.36
C GLN A 6 -14.14 -15.37 -18.10
N SER A 7 -13.39 -15.75 -19.12
CA SER A 7 -11.94 -15.92 -19.01
C SER A 7 -11.27 -14.59 -18.64
N ASN A 8 -11.65 -13.49 -19.29
CA ASN A 8 -11.09 -12.17 -19.03
C ASN A 8 -11.39 -11.68 -17.60
N LEU A 9 -12.61 -11.94 -17.11
CA LEU A 9 -12.98 -11.60 -15.74
C LEU A 9 -12.17 -12.39 -14.71
N LEU A 10 -12.00 -13.70 -14.91
CA LEU A 10 -11.23 -14.56 -14.01
C LEU A 10 -9.75 -14.16 -13.96
N SER A 11 -9.15 -13.85 -15.11
CA SER A 11 -7.78 -13.32 -15.19
C SER A 11 -7.65 -12.00 -14.43
N SER A 12 -8.60 -11.08 -14.60
CA SER A 12 -8.60 -9.79 -13.90
C SER A 12 -8.72 -9.95 -12.38
N ILE A 13 -9.61 -10.83 -11.90
CA ILE A 13 -9.75 -11.13 -10.47
C ILE A 13 -8.46 -11.73 -9.90
N THR A 14 -7.80 -12.62 -10.67
CA THR A 14 -6.55 -13.26 -10.26
C THR A 14 -5.44 -12.23 -10.11
N LEU A 15 -5.23 -11.39 -11.13
CA LEU A 15 -4.27 -10.30 -11.10
C LEU A 15 -4.48 -9.37 -9.90
N MET A 16 -5.73 -8.99 -9.61
CA MET A 16 -6.04 -8.11 -8.47
C MET A 16 -5.69 -8.73 -7.12
N LYS A 17 -5.89 -10.05 -6.96
CA LYS A 17 -5.49 -10.77 -5.73
C LYS A 17 -3.97 -10.81 -5.58
N GLU A 18 -3.26 -11.06 -6.67
CA GLU A 18 -1.80 -11.10 -6.70
C GLU A 18 -1.20 -9.72 -6.36
N LEU A 19 -1.69 -8.65 -6.99
CA LEU A 19 -1.27 -7.28 -6.71
C LEU A 19 -1.53 -6.89 -5.24
N LYS A 20 -2.71 -7.21 -4.72
CA LYS A 20 -3.05 -6.96 -3.30
C LYS A 20 -2.09 -7.69 -2.36
N SER A 21 -1.76 -8.95 -2.65
CA SER A 21 -0.80 -9.71 -1.86
C SER A 21 0.61 -9.11 -1.91
N LEU A 22 1.07 -8.76 -3.12
CA LEU A 22 2.37 -8.14 -3.33
C LEU A 22 2.51 -6.83 -2.56
N ILE A 23 1.58 -5.89 -2.73
CA ILE A 23 1.60 -4.59 -2.03
C ILE A 23 1.66 -4.78 -0.51
N LYS A 24 0.89 -5.72 0.05
CA LYS A 24 0.90 -6.00 1.49
C LYS A 24 2.25 -6.52 1.96
N ASN A 25 2.86 -7.45 1.23
CA ASN A 25 4.14 -8.03 1.60
C ASN A 25 5.26 -6.99 1.55
N GLU A 26 5.28 -6.16 0.51
CA GLU A 26 6.25 -5.07 0.36
C GLU A 26 6.07 -4.01 1.44
N ALA A 27 4.84 -3.57 1.70
CA ALA A 27 4.52 -2.66 2.79
C ALA A 27 4.97 -3.23 4.15
N GLN A 28 4.75 -4.53 4.38
CA GLN A 28 5.20 -5.19 5.60
C GLN A 28 6.72 -5.23 5.72
N ALA A 29 7.44 -5.55 4.67
CA ALA A 29 8.90 -5.54 4.68
C ALA A 29 9.46 -4.13 4.96
N LEU A 30 8.84 -3.10 4.39
CA LEU A 30 9.39 -1.75 4.37
C LEU A 30 8.96 -0.89 5.56
N PHE A 31 7.71 -0.99 6.02
CA PHE A 31 7.15 -0.08 7.01
C PHE A 31 7.05 -0.66 8.43
N SER A 32 7.25 -1.96 8.63
CA SER A 32 7.05 -2.58 9.97
C SER A 32 7.98 -2.02 11.05
N ILE A 33 9.17 -1.54 10.69
CA ILE A 33 10.09 -0.88 11.63
C ILE A 33 9.50 0.43 12.16
N GLN A 34 8.72 1.15 11.35
CA GLN A 34 8.08 2.42 11.74
C GLN A 34 6.82 2.22 12.57
N HIS A 35 6.25 1.01 12.54
CA HIS A 35 5.01 0.66 13.22
C HIS A 35 5.23 -0.59 14.10
N PRO A 36 5.92 -0.47 15.25
CA PRO A 36 6.24 -1.61 16.10
C PRO A 36 5.01 -2.30 16.71
N THR A 37 3.86 -1.61 16.76
CA THR A 37 2.57 -2.13 17.21
C THR A 37 1.67 -2.59 16.06
N ASN A 38 2.25 -2.83 14.88
CA ASN A 38 1.54 -3.28 13.70
C ASN A 38 1.07 -4.74 13.83
N HIS A 39 -0.21 -4.96 13.52
CA HIS A 39 -0.84 -6.28 13.44
C HIS A 39 -1.07 -6.76 12.01
N GLY A 40 -1.01 -5.86 11.02
CA GLY A 40 -1.08 -6.22 9.61
C GLY A 40 -1.37 -5.04 8.69
N TYR A 41 -1.20 -5.30 7.39
CA TYR A 41 -1.53 -4.35 6.33
C TYR A 41 -2.71 -4.85 5.52
N ASP A 42 -3.46 -3.93 4.95
CA ASP A 42 -4.44 -4.26 3.92
C ASP A 42 -4.55 -3.19 2.85
N VAL A 43 -5.05 -3.61 1.69
CA VAL A 43 -5.30 -2.70 0.57
C VAL A 43 -6.80 -2.61 0.33
N ILE A 44 -7.31 -1.38 0.32
CA ILE A 44 -8.69 -1.05 0.00
C ILE A 44 -8.70 -0.45 -1.40
N LEU A 45 -9.45 -1.06 -2.31
CA LEU A 45 -9.77 -0.47 -3.60
C LEU A 45 -11.19 0.10 -3.54
N SER A 46 -11.31 1.38 -3.81
CA SER A 46 -12.59 2.09 -3.87
C SER A 46 -12.95 2.38 -5.32
N LYS A 47 -14.23 2.31 -5.62
CA LYS A 47 -14.80 2.66 -6.91
C LYS A 47 -15.78 3.81 -6.69
N THR A 48 -15.58 4.90 -7.39
CA THR A 48 -16.44 6.08 -7.36
C THR A 48 -16.95 6.39 -8.76
N HIS A 49 -18.12 7.02 -8.84
CA HIS A 49 -18.67 7.46 -10.12
C HIS A 49 -18.29 8.94 -10.32
N GLY A 50 -17.35 9.20 -11.21
CA GLY A 50 -16.91 10.53 -11.61
C GLY A 50 -17.73 11.07 -12.78
N GLY A 51 -17.33 12.25 -13.28
CA GLY A 51 -18.07 12.95 -14.34
C GLY A 51 -18.06 12.23 -15.70
N ALA A 52 -16.98 11.50 -16.02
CA ALA A 52 -16.80 10.81 -17.29
C ALA A 52 -16.96 9.28 -17.21
N GLY A 53 -17.12 8.71 -16.01
CA GLY A 53 -17.17 7.26 -15.83
C GLY A 53 -16.83 6.82 -14.40
N TYR A 54 -16.19 5.66 -14.29
CA TYR A 54 -15.74 5.15 -13.00
C TYR A 54 -14.29 5.55 -12.74
N GLU A 55 -14.04 5.96 -11.50
CA GLU A 55 -12.74 6.36 -10.99
C GLU A 55 -12.39 5.48 -9.79
N TYR A 56 -11.14 5.00 -9.76
CA TYR A 56 -10.64 4.04 -8.80
C TYR A 56 -9.54 4.66 -7.94
N GLU A 57 -9.62 4.39 -6.64
CA GLU A 57 -8.66 4.81 -5.64
C GLU A 57 -8.20 3.59 -4.83
N ALA A 58 -6.90 3.33 -4.82
CA ALA A 58 -6.29 2.28 -4.02
C ALA A 58 -5.61 2.90 -2.79
N ARG A 59 -5.89 2.33 -1.62
CA ARG A 59 -5.39 2.79 -0.32
C ARG A 59 -4.69 1.66 0.40
N LEU A 60 -3.48 1.92 0.87
CA LEU A 60 -2.78 1.05 1.82
C LEU A 60 -3.08 1.51 3.24
N ILE A 61 -3.63 0.61 4.02
CA ILE A 61 -3.89 0.81 5.45
C ILE A 61 -3.04 -0.13 6.29
N VAL A 62 -2.75 0.29 7.51
CA VAL A 62 -2.12 -0.52 8.54
C VAL A 62 -3.02 -0.61 9.76
N TYR A 63 -3.06 -1.77 10.39
CA TYR A 63 -3.73 -2.00 11.66
C TYR A 63 -2.70 -1.92 12.77
N THR A 64 -2.80 -0.91 13.63
CA THR A 64 -1.84 -0.70 14.74
C THR A 64 -2.55 -0.64 16.07
N ALA A 65 -1.96 -1.21 17.11
CA ALA A 65 -2.39 -0.95 18.48
C ALA A 65 -1.81 0.35 19.03
N ARG A 66 -2.46 0.93 20.05
CA ARG A 66 -1.93 2.11 20.75
C ARG A 66 -0.69 1.79 21.56
N SER A 67 -0.62 0.57 22.09
CA SER A 67 0.53 0.08 22.85
C SER A 67 0.85 -1.37 22.54
N ALA A 68 2.10 -1.78 22.82
CA ALA A 68 2.55 -3.15 22.57
C ALA A 68 1.78 -4.14 23.47
N GLY A 69 1.14 -5.14 22.86
CA GLY A 69 0.42 -6.21 23.56
C GLY A 69 -1.10 -6.00 23.67
N GLU A 70 -1.63 -4.88 23.20
CA GLU A 70 -3.08 -4.70 23.06
C GLU A 70 -3.65 -5.57 21.94
N ARG A 71 -4.88 -6.06 22.14
CA ARG A 71 -5.60 -6.87 21.12
C ARG A 71 -6.41 -6.03 20.14
N TYR A 72 -6.69 -4.78 20.48
CA TYR A 72 -7.48 -3.89 19.64
C TYR A 72 -6.56 -3.13 18.70
N SER A 73 -6.99 -3.00 17.44
CA SER A 73 -6.23 -2.28 16.42
C SER A 73 -7.04 -1.09 15.95
N GLU A 74 -6.37 0.04 15.78
CA GLU A 74 -6.88 1.18 15.03
C GLU A 74 -6.37 1.08 13.59
N TRP A 75 -7.17 1.53 12.64
CA TRP A 75 -6.79 1.59 11.23
C TRP A 75 -6.15 2.95 10.97
N MET A 76 -4.99 2.94 10.32
CA MET A 76 -4.29 4.14 9.90
C MET A 76 -4.04 4.08 8.39
N LEU A 77 -4.33 5.18 7.71
CA LEU A 77 -4.01 5.34 6.30
C LEU A 77 -2.52 5.63 6.13
N LEU A 78 -1.82 4.81 5.34
CA LEU A 78 -0.39 5.00 5.07
C LEU A 78 -0.15 5.67 3.73
N LEU A 79 -0.78 5.14 2.69
CA LEU A 79 -0.59 5.56 1.31
C LEU A 79 -1.92 5.50 0.56
N VAL A 80 -2.03 6.38 -0.43
CA VAL A 80 -3.09 6.42 -1.43
C VAL A 80 -2.37 6.55 -2.77
N ASN A 81 -2.91 5.95 -3.83
CA ASN A 81 -2.44 6.27 -5.18
C ASN A 81 -2.59 7.79 -5.44
N PRO A 82 -1.65 8.41 -6.17
CA PRO A 82 -1.54 9.86 -6.24
C PRO A 82 -2.72 10.52 -6.99
N CYS A 83 -3.37 9.79 -7.89
CA CYS A 83 -4.46 10.27 -8.73
C CYS A 83 -5.56 9.22 -8.82
N LEU A 84 -6.80 9.63 -9.06
CA LEU A 84 -7.88 8.72 -9.41
C LEU A 84 -7.61 8.10 -10.79
N CYS A 85 -7.75 6.78 -10.90
CA CYS A 85 -7.46 6.05 -12.13
C CYS A 85 -8.75 5.55 -12.78
N GLU A 86 -8.80 5.45 -14.11
CA GLU A 86 -9.94 4.83 -14.81
C GLU A 86 -9.94 3.29 -14.71
N SER A 87 -8.79 2.71 -14.33
CA SER A 87 -8.57 1.28 -14.19
C SER A 87 -8.24 0.91 -12.73
N PRO A 88 -8.85 -0.16 -12.18
CA PRO A 88 -8.50 -0.66 -10.86
C PRO A 88 -7.08 -1.24 -10.80
N VAL A 89 -6.56 -1.74 -11.93
CA VAL A 89 -5.20 -2.28 -12.02
C VAL A 89 -4.20 -1.14 -11.93
N ASP A 90 -4.45 -0.04 -12.64
CA ASP A 90 -3.57 1.13 -12.63
C ASP A 90 -3.54 1.75 -11.23
N ALA A 91 -4.69 1.86 -10.56
CA ALA A 91 -4.74 2.33 -9.17
C ALA A 91 -3.88 1.49 -8.23
N MET A 92 -3.88 0.16 -8.39
CA MET A 92 -3.04 -0.74 -7.59
C MET A 92 -1.55 -0.65 -7.95
N ALA A 93 -1.24 -0.50 -9.24
CA ALA A 93 0.13 -0.32 -9.71
C ALA A 93 0.74 0.99 -9.19
N ASP A 94 0.00 2.08 -9.30
CA ASP A 94 0.38 3.40 -8.76
C ASP A 94 0.59 3.35 -7.24
N LEU A 95 -0.27 2.63 -6.52
CA LEU A 95 -0.11 2.42 -5.07
C LEU A 95 1.18 1.64 -4.76
N LEU A 96 1.50 0.60 -5.53
CA LEU A 96 2.73 -0.18 -5.38
C LEU A 96 3.98 0.67 -5.64
N GLU A 97 3.96 1.49 -6.69
CA GLU A 97 5.03 2.45 -6.96
C GLU A 97 5.21 3.41 -5.77
N GLY A 98 4.11 3.94 -5.24
CA GLY A 98 4.12 4.80 -4.04
C GLY A 98 4.72 4.13 -2.80
N VAL A 99 4.55 2.80 -2.64
CA VAL A 99 5.21 2.02 -1.57
C VAL A 99 6.73 2.06 -1.76
N TYR A 100 7.22 1.77 -2.96
CA TYR A 100 8.66 1.77 -3.25
C TYR A 100 9.28 3.16 -3.18
N GLU A 101 8.59 4.20 -3.67
CA GLU A 101 9.08 5.58 -3.57
C GLU A 101 9.24 6.02 -2.12
N ARG A 102 8.25 5.72 -1.28
CA ARG A 102 8.32 6.08 0.15
C ARG A 102 9.47 5.36 0.82
N ALA A 103 9.75 4.11 0.45
CA ALA A 103 10.95 3.41 0.89
C ALA A 103 12.26 4.02 0.39
N GLY A 104 12.34 4.43 -0.87
CA GLY A 104 13.49 5.15 -1.41
C GLY A 104 13.81 6.41 -0.58
N ARG A 105 12.77 7.20 -0.26
CA ARG A 105 12.91 8.40 0.61
C ARG A 105 13.40 8.05 2.02
N MET A 106 12.97 6.92 2.60
CA MET A 106 13.48 6.45 3.90
C MET A 106 14.98 6.16 3.85
N VAL A 107 15.44 5.45 2.81
CA VAL A 107 16.86 5.10 2.64
C VAL A 107 17.71 6.36 2.43
N GLU A 108 17.24 7.33 1.65
CA GLU A 108 17.94 8.60 1.48
C GLU A 108 17.99 9.43 2.77
N GLY A 109 16.92 9.43 3.56
CA GLY A 109 16.90 10.05 4.88
C GLY A 109 17.94 9.45 5.83
N VAL A 110 18.11 8.13 5.82
CA VAL A 110 19.16 7.44 6.59
C VAL A 110 20.55 7.83 6.10
N LYS A 111 20.78 7.90 4.78
CA LYS A 111 22.07 8.35 4.22
C LYS A 111 22.40 9.80 4.60
N LYS A 112 21.42 10.69 4.60
CA LYS A 112 21.59 12.10 5.02
C LYS A 112 21.70 12.25 6.54
N GLY A 113 21.14 11.32 7.32
CA GLY A 113 21.20 11.28 8.78
C GLY A 113 22.47 10.65 9.37
N ASN A 114 23.34 10.05 8.56
CA ASN A 114 24.61 9.45 9.01
C ASN A 114 25.75 10.46 9.27
N VAL A 115 25.40 11.73 9.54
CA VAL A 115 26.28 12.72 10.18
C VAL A 115 25.86 12.90 11.65
N PHE A 116 25.63 11.80 12.37
CA PHE A 116 25.67 11.82 13.83
C PHE A 116 26.99 11.22 14.30
N ARG A 117 27.96 12.13 14.41
CA ARG A 117 29.17 12.10 15.24
C ARG A 117 29.58 10.72 15.78
N GLY A 118 30.66 10.21 15.20
CA GLY A 118 31.74 9.70 16.04
C GLY A 118 32.10 10.76 17.09
N GLY A 119 31.96 10.37 18.35
CA GLY A 119 32.27 11.18 19.52
C GLY A 119 32.46 10.23 20.68
N VAL A 120 33.58 9.51 20.62
CA VAL A 120 34.24 8.98 21.82
C VAL A 120 34.57 10.19 22.68
N GLU A 121 33.92 10.30 23.84
CA GLU A 121 34.48 10.60 25.16
C GLU A 121 33.35 10.65 26.20
#